data_AF-A0AAU1H5U8-F1
#
_entry.id   AF-A0AAU1H5U8-F1
#
_cell.length_a   1.000
_cell.length_b   1.000
_cell.length_c   1.000
_cell.angle_alpha   90.00
_cell.angle_beta   90.00
_cell.angle_gamma   90.00
#
_symmetry.space_group_name_H-M   'P 1'
#
loop_
_entity.id
_entity.type
_entity.pdbx_description
1 polymer ?
#
loop_
_entity_poly.entity_id
_entity_poly.type
_entity_poly.pdbx_seq_one_letter_code
_entity_poly.pdbx_strand_id
1 'polypeptide(L)'
;MQPDVVFVAGIDPGELLDRLGSVPATARPRSREQAQLSAGAPWAAHRPMVRAGSCGDGWLYATQEGGDAQFGRLEVLGRLSSGTRVVRLTKQGPEVRVSVVEDGTERTEAGHRVESPREDYVTTGATSWRRTWPTG
;
A
#
# COMPACT_ATOMS: atom_id res chain seq x y z
N MET A 1 8.39 8.92 7.84
CA MET A 1 7.00 8.81 7.33
C MET A 1 6.81 7.38 6.82
N GLN A 2 5.65 6.75 7.05
CA GLN A 2 5.40 5.40 6.53
C GLN A 2 4.79 5.52 5.12
N PRO A 3 5.25 4.74 4.14
CA PRO A 3 4.74 4.86 2.78
C PRO A 3 3.31 4.36 2.65
N ASP A 4 2.58 4.95 1.71
CA ASP A 4 1.28 4.44 1.30
C ASP A 4 1.42 3.01 0.77
N VAL A 5 0.38 2.21 1.04
CA VAL A 5 0.27 0.85 0.52
C VAL A 5 -1.05 0.74 -0.23
N VAL A 6 -1.00 0.14 -1.41
CA VAL A 6 -2.19 -0.23 -2.17
C VAL A 6 -2.29 -1.75 -2.24
N PHE A 7 -3.50 -2.26 -2.13
CA PHE A 7 -3.86 -3.65 -2.35
C PHE A 7 -4.78 -3.73 -3.55
N VAL A 8 -4.53 -4.68 -4.46
CA VAL A 8 -5.28 -4.86 -5.70
C VAL A 8 -5.83 -6.27 -5.75
N ALA A 9 -7.12 -6.40 -6.00
CA ALA A 9 -7.80 -7.70 -6.03
C ALA A 9 -7.70 -8.37 -7.42
N GLY A 10 -7.56 -9.69 -7.42
CA GLY A 10 -7.92 -10.55 -8.56
C GLY A 10 -7.11 -10.40 -9.84
N ILE A 11 -5.99 -9.69 -9.82
CA ILE A 11 -5.07 -9.56 -10.96
C ILE A 11 -3.79 -10.35 -10.74
N ASP A 12 -3.12 -10.71 -11.83
CA ASP A 12 -1.82 -11.37 -11.75
C ASP A 12 -0.66 -10.39 -11.50
N PRO A 13 0.50 -10.88 -11.03
CA PRO A 13 1.65 -10.01 -10.73
C PRO A 13 2.19 -9.21 -11.92
N GLY A 14 2.14 -9.76 -13.13
CA GLY A 14 2.58 -9.07 -14.35
C GLY A 14 1.65 -7.89 -14.67
N GLU A 15 0.34 -8.12 -14.59
CA GLU A 15 -0.65 -7.06 -14.79
C GLU A 15 -0.51 -5.92 -13.77
N LEU A 16 -0.21 -6.22 -12.49
CA LEU A 16 0.08 -5.18 -11.50
C LEU A 16 1.28 -4.32 -11.91
N LEU A 17 2.37 -4.96 -12.35
CA LEU A 17 3.59 -4.28 -12.77
C LEU A 17 3.38 -3.41 -14.01
N ASP A 18 2.55 -3.87 -14.95
CA ASP A 18 2.18 -3.12 -16.16
C ASP A 18 1.34 -1.89 -15.81
N ARG A 19 0.33 -2.04 -14.93
CA ARG A 19 -0.52 -0.92 -14.47
C ARG A 19 0.29 0.15 -13.70
N LEU A 20 1.32 -0.28 -12.96
CA LEU A 20 2.26 0.62 -12.29
C LEU A 20 3.20 1.35 -13.27
N GLY A 21 3.25 0.93 -14.54
CA GLY A 21 4.19 1.44 -15.53
C GLY A 21 5.63 1.02 -15.24
N SER A 22 5.82 -0.16 -14.64
CA SER A 22 7.16 -0.66 -14.36
C SER A 22 7.93 -0.89 -15.66
N VAL A 23 9.25 -0.65 -15.64
CA VAL A 23 10.12 -1.03 -16.76
C VAL A 23 10.52 -2.50 -16.53
N PRO A 24 10.13 -3.46 -17.37
CA PRO A 24 10.31 -4.89 -17.07
C PRO A 24 11.75 -5.29 -16.69
N ALA A 25 12.75 -4.70 -17.35
CA ALA A 25 14.17 -4.93 -17.07
C ALA A 25 14.63 -4.53 -15.66
N THR A 26 13.82 -3.73 -14.95
CA THR A 26 14.09 -3.22 -13.60
C THR A 26 13.39 -4.01 -12.49
N ALA A 27 12.43 -4.87 -12.85
CA ALA A 27 11.76 -5.77 -11.93
C ALA A 27 12.73 -6.88 -11.49
N ARG A 28 12.98 -6.95 -10.17
CA ARG A 28 13.90 -7.92 -9.56
C ARG A 28 13.32 -8.37 -8.22
N PRO A 29 13.46 -9.64 -7.84
CA PRO A 29 13.26 -10.06 -6.46
C PRO A 29 14.16 -9.24 -5.53
N ARG A 30 13.58 -8.67 -4.47
CA ARG A 30 14.30 -7.90 -3.45
C ARG A 30 13.70 -8.13 -2.08
N SER A 31 14.55 -8.20 -1.07
CA SER A 31 14.12 -7.99 0.32
C SER A 31 13.67 -6.54 0.51
N ARG A 32 12.96 -6.29 1.62
CA ARG A 32 12.58 -4.92 2.00
C ARG A 32 13.82 -4.03 2.15
N GLU A 33 14.84 -4.51 2.87
CA GLU A 33 16.09 -3.76 3.10
C GLU A 33 16.78 -3.41 1.78
N GLN A 34 16.85 -4.35 0.84
CA GLN A 34 17.43 -4.12 -0.48
C GLN A 34 16.63 -3.08 -1.29
N ALA A 35 15.30 -3.11 -1.21
CA ALA A 35 14.45 -2.12 -1.86
C ALA A 35 14.64 -0.71 -1.27
N GLN A 36 14.79 -0.61 0.05
CA GLN A 36 15.05 0.65 0.74
C GLN A 36 16.43 1.24 0.42
N LEU A 37 17.47 0.41 0.38
CA LEU A 37 18.80 0.83 -0.06
C LEU A 37 18.77 1.34 -1.51
N SER A 38 18.05 0.65 -2.40
CA SER A 38 17.90 1.06 -3.79
C SER A 38 17.13 2.39 -3.90
N ALA A 39 16.13 2.59 -3.05
CA ALA A 39 15.32 3.82 -3.01
C ALA A 39 16.12 5.03 -2.51
N GLY A 40 17.17 4.83 -1.72
CA GLY A 40 18.08 5.90 -1.27
C GLY A 40 19.18 6.25 -2.28
N ALA A 41 19.29 5.53 -3.41
CA ALA A 41 20.34 5.78 -4.38
C ALA A 41 20.07 7.05 -5.21
N PRO A 42 21.11 7.76 -5.70
CA PRO A 42 20.94 9.02 -6.44
C PRO A 42 20.01 8.94 -7.67
N TRP A 43 19.92 7.77 -8.30
CA TRP A 43 19.05 7.55 -9.46
C TRP A 43 17.57 7.34 -9.10
N ALA A 44 17.25 7.04 -7.83
CA ALA A 44 15.89 6.88 -7.34
C ALA A 44 15.13 8.22 -7.24
N ALA A 45 15.84 9.35 -7.31
CA ALA A 45 15.23 10.68 -7.34
C ALA A 45 14.38 10.93 -8.61
N HIS A 46 14.62 10.18 -9.70
CA HIS A 46 13.89 10.35 -10.96
C HIS A 46 12.83 9.27 -11.23
N ARG A 47 12.83 8.19 -10.46
CA ARG A 47 11.91 7.05 -10.68
C ARG A 47 11.44 6.53 -9.32
N PRO A 48 10.13 6.63 -9.01
CA PRO A 48 9.57 6.05 -7.81
C PRO A 48 9.95 4.58 -7.67
N MET A 49 10.43 4.20 -6.50
CA MET A 49 10.75 2.82 -6.18
C MET A 49 9.54 2.15 -5.55
N VAL A 50 9.03 1.11 -6.19
CA VAL A 50 7.88 0.34 -5.69
C VAL A 50 8.31 -1.10 -5.42
N ARG A 51 7.91 -1.62 -4.27
CA ARG A 51 7.97 -3.05 -3.95
C ARG A 51 6.57 -3.62 -4.03
N ALA A 52 6.42 -4.67 -4.82
CA ALA A 52 5.16 -5.40 -4.99
C ALA A 52 5.29 -6.85 -4.52
N GLY A 53 4.17 -7.47 -4.19
CA GLY A 53 4.08 -8.88 -3.81
C GLY A 53 2.64 -9.32 -3.63
N SER A 54 2.44 -10.56 -3.18
CA SER A 54 1.12 -11.09 -2.82
C SER A 54 0.86 -11.02 -1.32
N CYS A 55 -0.41 -10.96 -0.93
CA CYS A 55 -0.84 -10.98 0.47
C CYS A 55 -2.18 -11.72 0.60
N GLY A 56 -2.19 -12.90 1.22
CA GLY A 56 -3.39 -13.72 1.29
C GLY A 56 -3.88 -14.18 -0.08
N ASP A 57 -5.11 -14.68 -0.13
CA ASP A 57 -5.68 -15.26 -1.33
C ASP A 57 -6.29 -14.17 -2.23
N GLY A 58 -5.78 -14.07 -3.47
CA GLY A 58 -6.35 -13.20 -4.49
C GLY A 58 -6.01 -11.71 -4.35
N TRP A 59 -5.08 -11.32 -3.47
CA TRP A 59 -4.63 -9.93 -3.35
C TRP A 59 -3.15 -9.78 -3.63
N LEU A 60 -2.83 -8.73 -4.38
CA LEU A 60 -1.48 -8.22 -4.52
C LEU A 60 -1.36 -6.90 -3.79
N TYR A 61 -0.15 -6.54 -3.38
CA TYR A 61 0.15 -5.25 -2.77
C TYR A 61 1.28 -4.54 -3.50
N ALA A 62 1.29 -3.22 -3.38
CA ALA A 62 2.42 -2.39 -3.75
C ALA A 62 2.66 -1.31 -2.68
N THR A 63 3.92 -1.09 -2.33
CA THR A 63 4.35 -0.06 -1.38
C THR A 63 5.49 0.74 -2.00
N GLN A 64 5.46 2.07 -1.85
CA GLN A 64 6.48 2.94 -2.41
C GLN A 64 7.62 3.08 -1.39
N GLU A 65 8.81 2.55 -1.70
CA GLU A 65 9.96 2.63 -0.79
C GLU A 65 10.75 3.95 -0.97
N GLY A 66 10.53 4.70 -2.07
CA GLY A 66 11.09 6.04 -2.27
C GLY A 66 10.65 6.76 -3.55
N GLY A 67 11.08 8.01 -3.70
CA GLY A 67 10.62 8.95 -4.74
C GLY A 67 9.33 9.69 -4.36
N ASP A 68 8.77 10.46 -5.30
CA ASP A 68 7.54 11.25 -5.09
C ASP A 68 6.32 10.36 -4.88
N ALA A 69 5.43 10.71 -3.94
CA ALA A 69 4.25 9.91 -3.60
C ALA A 69 3.30 9.72 -4.79
N GLN A 70 3.24 8.50 -5.34
CA GLN A 70 2.39 8.20 -6.50
C GLN A 70 1.02 7.64 -6.12
N PHE A 71 0.90 6.93 -5.00
CA PHE A 71 -0.35 6.23 -4.63
C PHE A 71 -1.48 7.15 -4.14
N GLY A 72 -1.23 8.46 -4.01
CA GLY A 72 -2.29 9.45 -3.83
C GLY A 72 -2.87 10.01 -5.12
N ARG A 73 -2.27 9.71 -6.28
CA ARG A 73 -2.67 10.28 -7.57
C ARG A 73 -3.82 9.50 -8.19
N LEU A 74 -4.88 10.21 -8.60
CA LEU A 74 -6.06 9.60 -9.20
C LEU A 74 -5.73 8.84 -10.49
N GLU A 75 -4.75 9.30 -11.28
CA GLU A 75 -4.36 8.62 -12.52
C GLU A 75 -3.64 7.29 -12.26
N VAL A 76 -2.97 7.16 -11.11
CA VAL A 76 -2.33 5.90 -10.69
C VAL A 76 -3.40 4.97 -10.15
N LEU A 77 -4.28 5.47 -9.26
CA LEU A 77 -5.37 4.68 -8.69
C LEU A 77 -6.36 4.20 -9.75
N GLY A 78 -6.66 5.03 -10.76
CA GLY A 78 -7.52 4.67 -11.89
C GLY A 78 -6.95 3.52 -12.72
N ARG A 79 -5.65 3.58 -13.06
CA ARG A 79 -4.99 2.46 -13.75
C ARG A 79 -4.98 1.19 -12.92
N LEU A 80 -4.69 1.30 -11.63
CA LEU A 80 -4.64 0.13 -10.73
C LEU A 80 -6.02 -0.51 -10.53
N SER A 81 -7.09 0.28 -10.50
CA SER A 81 -8.46 -0.20 -10.25
C SER A 81 -9.26 -0.50 -11.52
N SER A 82 -8.68 -0.39 -12.71
CA SER A 82 -9.39 -0.71 -13.96
C SER A 82 -9.91 -2.15 -13.96
N GLY A 83 -11.23 -2.37 -13.99
CA GLY A 83 -11.85 -3.69 -13.96
C GLY A 83 -11.69 -4.44 -12.63
N THR A 84 -11.30 -3.76 -11.55
CA THR A 84 -11.08 -4.39 -10.24
C THR A 84 -11.21 -3.39 -9.08
N ARG A 85 -10.98 -3.87 -7.86
CA ARG A 85 -10.96 -3.09 -6.62
C ARG A 85 -9.52 -2.87 -6.15
N VAL A 86 -9.26 -1.64 -5.71
CA VAL A 86 -8.04 -1.23 -5.01
C VAL A 86 -8.39 -0.74 -3.61
N VAL A 87 -7.64 -1.17 -2.61
CA VAL A 87 -7.68 -0.63 -1.25
C VAL A 87 -6.37 0.11 -0.99
N ARG A 88 -6.46 1.41 -0.71
CA ARG A 88 -5.30 2.23 -0.33
C ARG A 88 -5.32 2.49 1.17
N LEU A 89 -4.17 2.23 1.80
CA LEU A 89 -3.87 2.58 3.18
C LEU A 89 -2.92 3.78 3.20
N THR A 90 -3.37 4.88 3.79
CA THR A 90 -2.58 6.12 3.95
C THR A 90 -2.39 6.40 5.43
N LYS A 91 -1.14 6.55 5.87
CA LYS A 91 -0.86 6.94 7.26
C LYS A 91 -1.06 8.45 7.45
N GLN A 92 -1.89 8.82 8.42
CA GLN A 92 -2.10 10.20 8.86
C GLN A 92 -1.85 10.27 10.37
N GLY A 93 -0.59 10.52 10.75
CA GLY A 93 -0.18 10.52 12.16
C GLY A 93 -0.38 9.14 12.81
N PRO A 94 -1.14 9.03 13.91
CA PRO A 94 -1.44 7.76 14.58
C PRO A 94 -2.52 6.93 13.87
N GLU A 95 -3.14 7.46 12.83
CA GLU A 95 -4.30 6.84 12.19
C GLU A 95 -3.98 6.39 10.76
N VAL A 96 -4.70 5.37 10.31
CA VAL A 96 -4.66 4.88 8.93
C VAL A 96 -6.00 5.19 8.30
N ARG A 97 -5.97 5.94 7.20
CA ARG A 97 -7.13 6.11 6.33
C ARG A 97 -7.16 4.95 5.34
N VAL A 98 -8.25 4.19 5.38
CA VAL A 98 -8.59 3.18 4.37
C VAL A 98 -9.46 3.86 3.32
N SER A 99 -9.09 3.74 2.05
CA SER A 99 -9.89 4.20 0.92
C SER A 99 -10.03 3.06 -0.08
N VAL A 100 -11.23 2.92 -0.66
CA VAL A 100 -11.53 1.91 -1.66
C VAL A 100 -11.75 2.62 -2.99
N VAL A 101 -11.08 2.16 -4.04
CA VAL A 101 -11.22 2.67 -5.39
C VAL A 101 -11.65 1.52 -6.29
N GLU A 102 -12.70 1.71 -7.06
CA GLU A 102 -13.21 0.76 -8.03
C GLU A 102 -13.36 1.45 -9.36
N ASP A 103 -12.78 0.89 -10.42
CA ASP A 103 -12.85 1.48 -11.77
C ASP A 103 -12.54 2.98 -11.80
N GLY A 104 -11.51 3.39 -11.04
CA GLY A 104 -11.05 4.77 -10.90
C GLY A 104 -11.90 5.68 -10.05
N THR A 105 -12.98 5.18 -9.42
CA THR A 105 -13.87 5.97 -8.56
C THR A 105 -13.64 5.63 -7.10
N GLU A 106 -13.33 6.63 -6.27
CA GLU A 106 -13.25 6.45 -4.80
C GLU A 106 -14.66 6.19 -4.24
N ARG A 107 -14.82 5.07 -3.53
CA ARG A 107 -16.05 4.69 -2.83
C ARG A 107 -16.01 5.23 -1.41
N THR A 108 -16.57 6.41 -1.20
CA THR A 108 -16.53 7.12 0.10
C THR A 108 -17.18 6.31 1.23
N GLU A 109 -18.22 5.53 0.93
CA GLU A 109 -18.95 4.72 1.93
C GLU A 109 -18.19 3.49 2.43
N ALA A 110 -17.18 3.03 1.67
CA ALA A 110 -16.34 1.89 2.05
C ALA A 110 -15.04 2.31 2.76
N GLY A 111 -14.71 3.60 2.72
CA GLY A 111 -13.56 4.17 3.41
C GLY A 111 -13.84 4.39 4.89
N HIS A 112 -12.92 4.00 5.75
CA HIS A 112 -13.01 4.24 7.20
C HIS A 112 -11.63 4.49 7.80
N ARG A 113 -11.62 5.08 8.99
CA ARG A 113 -10.40 5.39 9.73
C ARG A 113 -10.17 4.30 10.77
N VAL A 114 -8.95 3.81 10.87
CA VAL A 114 -8.56 2.78 11.84
C VAL A 114 -7.38 3.31 12.63
N GLU A 115 -7.41 3.14 13.95
CA GLU A 115 -6.25 3.41 14.80
C GLU A 115 -5.11 2.45 14.44
N SER A 116 -3.89 2.97 14.25
CA SER A 116 -2.73 2.13 13.94
C SER A 116 -2.30 1.36 15.20
N PRO A 117 -2.36 0.02 15.25
CA PRO A 117 -2.09 -0.76 16.47
C PRO A 117 -0.60 -0.83 16.88
N ARG A 118 0.26 0.07 16.40
CA ARG A 118 1.72 -0.09 16.58
C ARG A 118 2.17 0.36 17.97
N GLU A 119 2.94 -0.52 18.61
CA GLU A 119 3.49 -0.40 19.96
C GLU A 119 4.45 0.80 20.12
N ASP A 120 4.97 1.33 19.01
CA ASP A 120 5.90 2.46 18.92
C ASP A 120 5.35 3.77 19.56
N TYR A 121 4.06 3.79 19.93
CA TYR A 121 3.39 4.93 20.56
C TYR A 121 2.61 4.59 21.85
N VAL A 122 2.74 3.38 22.42
CA VAL A 122 2.27 3.14 23.79
C VAL A 122 3.30 3.71 24.76
N THR A 123 3.39 5.02 24.85
CA THR A 123 3.95 5.70 26.02
C THR A 123 2.83 6.41 26.74
N THR A 124 2.57 5.91 27.95
CA THR A 124 1.74 6.46 29.04
C THR A 124 0.21 6.44 28.87
N GLY A 125 -0.41 5.42 29.48
CA GLY A 125 -1.84 5.39 29.79
C GLY A 125 -2.37 3.96 29.89
N ALA A 126 -2.07 3.26 30.98
CA ALA A 126 -2.50 1.89 31.20
C ALA A 126 -4.03 1.74 31.11
N THR A 127 -4.53 0.92 30.18
CA THR A 127 -5.74 0.12 30.39
C THR A 127 -5.62 -1.16 29.57
N SER A 128 -5.73 -2.30 30.26
CA SER A 128 -5.58 -3.63 29.68
C SER A 128 -6.74 -3.98 28.75
N TRP A 129 -6.42 -4.34 27.51
CA TRP A 129 -7.41 -4.81 26.54
C TRP A 129 -7.65 -6.32 26.71
N ARG A 130 -8.90 -6.71 26.95
CA ARG A 130 -9.35 -8.10 27.01
C ARG A 130 -9.92 -8.48 25.63
N ARG A 131 -9.35 -9.52 25.00
CA ARG A 131 -9.70 -10.00 23.67
C ARG A 131 -10.88 -10.99 23.79
N THR A 132 -12.05 -10.66 23.27
CA THR A 132 -13.14 -11.62 23.06
C THR A 132 -13.30 -11.88 21.58
N TRP A 133 -13.04 -13.11 21.17
CA TRP A 133 -13.41 -13.62 19.84
C TRP A 133 -14.84 -14.17 19.91
N PRO A 134 -15.74 -13.84 18.98
CA PRO A 134 -16.96 -14.61 18.78
C PRO A 134 -16.60 -15.92 18.07
N THR A 135 -16.83 -17.05 18.75
CA THR A 135 -16.87 -18.37 18.11
C THR A 135 -18.19 -18.50 17.37
N GLY A 136 -18.11 -18.65 16.06
CA GLY A 136 -19.19 -19.14 15.19
C GLY A 136 -18.67 -20.32 14.40
#